data_AF-A0A959THB7-F1
#
_entry.id   AF-A0A959THB7-F1
#
_cell.length_a   1.000
_cell.length_b   1.000
_cell.length_c   1.000
_cell.angle_alpha   90.00
_cell.angle_beta   90.00
_cell.angle_gamma   90.00
#
_symmetry.space_group_name_H-M   'P 1'
#
loop_
_entity.id
_entity.type
_entity.pdbx_description
1 polymer ?
#
loop_
_entity_poly.entity_id
_entity_poly.type
_entity_poly.pdbx_seq_one_letter_code
_entity_poly.pdbx_strand_id
1 'polypeptide(L)'
;MDTKVTLSFDQAVIAKAKAYAEANNISLSRLVEFMLSKVIDQGYRSLDELPVSDWVHQVAEGEATYVRKNAAQRNLKKDYLESRRRK
;
A
#
# COMPACT_ATOMS: atom_id res chain seq x y z
N MET A 1 15.22 -2.78 -13.20
CA MET A 1 15.84 -1.47 -12.91
C MET A 1 16.97 -1.29 -13.91
N ASP A 2 16.67 -0.71 -15.08
CA ASP A 2 17.61 -0.62 -16.20
C ASP A 2 18.40 0.71 -16.22
N THR A 3 18.02 1.67 -15.35
CA THR A 3 18.62 3.00 -15.23
C THR A 3 18.92 3.38 -13.78
N LYS A 4 19.97 4.16 -13.57
CA LYS A 4 20.40 4.65 -12.24
C LYS A 4 20.06 6.14 -12.09
N VAL A 5 19.56 6.51 -10.91
CA VAL A 5 19.36 7.90 -10.50
C VAL A 5 20.27 8.20 -9.31
N THR A 6 20.95 9.34 -9.34
CA THR A 6 21.79 9.82 -8.23
C THR A 6 21.10 11.03 -7.61
N LEU A 7 20.75 10.93 -6.32
CA LEU A 7 20.05 11.97 -5.57
C LEU A 7 20.84 12.33 -4.32
N SER A 8 20.88 13.61 -3.98
CA SER A 8 21.43 14.11 -2.71
C SER A 8 20.30 14.18 -1.68
N PHE A 9 20.50 13.53 -0.54
CA PHE A 9 19.56 13.55 0.58
C PHE A 9 20.25 14.07 1.83
N ASP A 10 19.46 14.66 2.72
CA ASP A 10 19.87 14.85 4.10
C ASP A 10 20.21 13.49 4.74
N GLN A 11 21.28 13.46 5.55
CA GLN A 11 21.80 12.22 6.10
C GLN A 11 20.85 11.59 7.14
N ALA A 12 20.13 12.39 7.91
CA ALA A 12 19.16 11.88 8.87
C ALA A 12 17.93 11.31 8.16
N VAL A 13 17.52 11.93 7.04
CA VAL A 13 16.39 11.45 6.23
C VAL A 13 16.71 10.11 5.58
N ILE A 14 17.87 9.98 4.93
CA ILE A 14 18.22 8.72 4.24
C ILE A 14 18.45 7.57 5.21
N ALA A 15 18.93 7.84 6.43
CA ALA A 15 19.08 6.83 7.47
C ALA A 15 17.72 6.26 7.91
N LYS A 16 16.73 7.15 8.14
CA LYS A 16 15.36 6.74 8.49
C LYS A 16 14.71 5.94 7.35
N ALA A 17 14.86 6.39 6.11
CA ALA A 17 14.29 5.70 4.95
C ALA A 17 14.89 4.29 4.77
N LYS A 18 16.20 4.12 4.98
CA LYS A 18 16.85 2.79 4.95
C LYS A 18 16.33 1.87 6.04
N ALA A 19 16.29 2.35 7.29
CA ALA A 19 15.78 1.56 8.42
C ALA A 19 14.31 1.15 8.19
N TYR A 20 13.50 2.04 7.63
CA TYR A 20 12.11 1.75 7.26
C TYR A 20 12.02 0.66 6.20
N ALA A 21 12.82 0.77 5.13
CA ALA A 21 12.83 -0.19 4.04
C ALA A 21 13.25 -1.59 4.53
N GLU A 22 14.30 -1.66 5.36
CA GLU A 22 14.77 -2.91 5.98
C GLU A 22 13.71 -3.52 6.90
N ALA A 23 13.07 -2.72 7.75
CA ALA A 23 12.01 -3.20 8.65
C ALA A 23 10.79 -3.78 7.90
N ASN A 24 10.53 -3.29 6.70
CA ASN A 24 9.43 -3.76 5.84
C ASN A 24 9.89 -4.77 4.77
N ASN A 25 11.12 -5.28 4.86
CA ASN A 25 11.69 -6.28 3.95
C ASN A 25 11.65 -5.86 2.47
N ILE A 26 11.80 -4.56 2.20
CA ILE A 26 11.84 -3.96 0.85
C ILE A 26 13.16 -3.24 0.63
N SER A 27 13.64 -3.20 -0.62
CA SER A 27 14.83 -2.41 -0.93
C SER A 27 14.49 -0.92 -1.03
N LEU A 28 15.47 -0.06 -0.71
CA LEU A 28 15.32 1.38 -0.86
C LEU A 28 15.00 1.79 -2.31
N SER A 29 15.60 1.12 -3.30
CA SER A 29 15.31 1.36 -4.71
C SER A 29 13.86 1.04 -5.06
N ARG A 30 13.32 -0.07 -4.55
CA ARG A 30 11.92 -0.48 -4.72
C ARG A 30 10.95 0.51 -4.08
N LEU A 31 11.28 0.99 -2.88
CA LEU A 31 10.50 1.99 -2.16
C LEU A 31 10.40 3.30 -2.97
N VAL A 32 11.54 3.79 -3.48
CA VAL A 32 11.57 5.04 -4.27
C VAL A 32 10.84 4.87 -5.59
N GLU A 33 10.99 3.74 -6.28
CA GLU A 33 10.26 3.46 -7.52
C GLU A 33 8.74 3.45 -7.30
N PHE A 34 8.29 2.77 -6.25
CA PHE A 34 6.88 2.73 -5.88
C PHE A 34 6.35 4.13 -5.58
N MET A 35 7.09 4.92 -4.80
CA MET A 35 6.72 6.31 -4.50
C MET A 35 6.60 7.15 -5.79
N LEU A 36 7.60 7.09 -6.67
CA LEU A 36 7.59 7.82 -7.93
C LEU A 36 6.43 7.38 -8.82
N SER A 37 6.14 6.07 -8.92
CA SER A 37 4.98 5.57 -9.68
C SER A 37 3.64 6.10 -9.16
N LYS A 38 3.49 6.24 -7.84
CA LYS A 38 2.26 6.75 -7.24
C LYS A 38 2.09 8.25 -7.46
N VAL A 39 3.18 9.00 -7.46
CA VAL A 39 3.16 10.44 -7.74
C VAL A 39 2.78 10.70 -9.20
N ILE A 40 3.27 9.90 -10.15
CA ILE A 40 2.99 10.12 -11.58
C ILE A 40 1.61 9.60 -12.03
N ASP A 41 1.08 8.54 -11.41
CA ASP A 41 -0.17 7.88 -11.86
C ASP A 41 -1.43 8.76 -11.69
N GLN A 42 -1.41 9.73 -10.78
CA GLN A 42 -2.61 10.47 -10.38
C GLN A 42 -2.72 11.87 -11.01
N GLY A 43 -1.79 12.26 -11.90
CA GLY A 43 -1.89 13.53 -12.64
C GLY A 43 -1.88 14.78 -11.76
N TYR A 44 -1.31 14.69 -10.55
CA TYR A 44 -1.19 15.84 -9.65
C TYR A 44 -0.30 16.91 -10.28
N ARG A 45 -0.78 18.15 -10.29
CA ARG A 45 -0.05 19.28 -10.88
C ARG A 45 0.96 19.90 -9.92
N SER A 46 0.80 19.65 -8.62
CA SER A 46 1.67 20.14 -7.56
C SER A 46 1.80 19.15 -6.41
N LEU A 47 2.91 19.23 -5.65
CA LEU A 47 3.18 18.35 -4.50
C LEU A 47 2.13 18.51 -3.38
N ASP A 48 1.47 19.67 -3.30
CA ASP A 48 0.43 19.96 -2.31
C ASP A 48 -0.89 19.23 -2.59
N GLU A 49 -1.09 18.72 -3.81
CA GLU A 49 -2.25 17.93 -4.21
C GLU A 49 -2.08 16.44 -3.88
N LEU A 50 -0.88 16.02 -3.45
CA LEU A 50 -0.67 14.64 -3.03
C LEU A 50 -1.50 14.37 -1.77
N PRO A 51 -2.37 13.33 -1.75
CA PRO A 51 -3.02 12.88 -0.52
C PRO A 51 -1.96 12.19 0.34
N VAL A 52 -1.11 13.00 0.99
CA VAL A 52 0.03 12.50 1.76
C VAL A 52 -0.43 11.74 3.02
N SER A 53 -1.71 11.84 3.39
CA SER A 53 -2.29 11.09 4.50
C SER A 53 -2.55 9.63 4.15
N ASP A 54 -3.20 9.35 3.02
CA ASP A 54 -3.81 8.03 2.79
C ASP A 54 -2.76 6.98 2.40
N TRP A 55 -1.74 7.40 1.64
CA TRP A 55 -0.61 6.54 1.27
C TRP A 55 0.33 6.23 2.46
N VAL A 56 0.53 7.15 3.41
CA VAL A 56 1.35 6.94 4.61
C VAL A 56 0.65 5.95 5.53
N HIS A 57 -0.68 6.02 5.63
CA HIS A 57 -1.46 5.02 6.36
C HIS A 57 -1.37 3.64 5.70
N GLN A 58 -1.51 3.54 4.38
CA GLN A 58 -1.40 2.26 3.68
C GLN A 58 0.02 1.65 3.74
N VAL A 59 1.05 2.50 3.80
CA VAL A 59 2.45 2.08 3.95
C VAL A 59 2.75 1.69 5.41
N ALA A 60 2.17 2.40 6.39
CA ALA A 60 2.33 2.12 7.82
C ALA A 60 1.52 0.91 8.32
N GLU A 61 0.44 0.53 7.64
CA GLU A 61 -0.43 -0.60 8.02
C GLU A 61 0.17 -1.98 7.67
N GLY A 62 1.30 -2.05 6.97
CA GLY A 62 1.97 -3.31 6.62
C GLY A 62 1.23 -4.11 5.52
N GLU A 63 1.81 -5.25 5.10
CA GLU A 63 1.25 -6.05 4.00
C GLU A 63 -0.21 -6.43 4.24
N ALA A 64 -1.07 -6.11 3.26
CA ALA A 64 -2.49 -6.47 3.29
C ALA A 64 -2.64 -8.00 3.40
N THR A 65 -2.90 -8.49 4.61
CA THR A 65 -3.14 -9.91 4.84
C THR A 65 -4.50 -10.26 4.27
N TYR A 66 -4.50 -11.12 3.25
CA TYR A 66 -5.73 -11.64 2.66
C TYR A 66 -6.38 -12.61 3.66
N VAL A 67 -7.23 -12.08 4.54
CA VAL A 67 -8.05 -12.91 5.42
C VAL A 67 -9.11 -13.58 4.56
N ARG A 68 -8.80 -14.79 4.05
CA ARG A 68 -9.85 -15.67 3.55
C ARG A 68 -10.75 -16.00 4.74
N LYS A 69 -11.87 -15.29 4.89
CA LYS A 69 -12.95 -15.74 5.77
C LYS A 69 -13.31 -17.14 5.29
N ASN A 70 -13.04 -18.15 6.14
CA ASN A 70 -13.30 -19.54 5.84
C ASN A 70 -14.71 -19.67 5.26
N ALA A 71 -14.83 -20.10 4.01
CA ALA A 71 -16.11 -20.27 3.33
C ALA A 71 -17.05 -21.22 4.12
N ALA A 72 -16.49 -22.08 4.97
CA ALA A 72 -17.21 -22.95 5.89
C ALA A 72 -18.07 -22.20 6.93
N GLN A 73 -17.73 -20.95 7.30
CA GLN A 73 -18.51 -20.15 8.27
C GLN A 73 -19.62 -19.32 7.63
N ARG A 74 -19.64 -19.20 6.30
CA ARG A 74 -20.70 -18.49 5.61
C ARG A 74 -21.83 -19.48 5.31
N ASN A 75 -22.86 -19.46 6.15
CA ASN A 75 -24.17 -20.07 5.90
C ASN A 75 -24.92 -19.39 4.73
N LEU A 76 -24.22 -19.03 3.64
CA LEU A 76 -24.73 -18.39 2.42
C LEU A 76 -25.96 -19.14 1.86
N LYS A 77 -25.94 -20.47 1.96
CA LYS A 77 -27.05 -21.32 1.50
C LYS A 77 -28.29 -21.17 2.38
N LYS A 78 -28.11 -21.01 3.70
CA LYS A 78 -29.19 -20.80 4.65
C LYS A 78 -29.80 -19.42 4.50
N ASP A 79 -28.98 -18.38 4.41
CA ASP A 79 -29.43 -17.00 4.20
C ASP A 79 -30.15 -16.82 2.85
N TYR A 80 -29.65 -17.46 1.80
CA TYR A 80 -30.30 -17.45 0.48
C TYR A 80 -31.67 -18.15 0.51
N LEU A 81 -31.79 -19.29 1.18
CA LEU A 81 -33.05 -20.02 1.32
C LEU A 81 -34.06 -19.29 2.21
N GLU A 82 -33.61 -18.62 3.28
CA GLU A 82 -34.47 -17.77 4.12
C GLU A 82 -34.99 -16.55 3.34
N SER A 83 -34.17 -15.94 2.48
CA SER A 83 -34.61 -14.82 1.63
C SER A 83 -35.72 -15.18 0.65
N ARG A 84 -35.76 -16.45 0.19
CA ARG A 84 -36.83 -16.95 -0.71
C ARG A 84 -38.09 -17.41 0.02
N ARG A 85 -38.03 -17.67 1.34
CA ARG A 85 -39.19 -18.06 2.15
C ARG A 85 -40.03 -16.87 2.63
N ARG A 86 -39.51 -15.65 2.54
CA ARG A 86 -40.20 -14.40 2.91
C ARG A 86 -40.95 -13.74 1.75
N LYS A 87 -41.17 -14.45 0.64
CA LYS A 87 -41.95 -13.97 -0.51
C LYS A 87 -43.17 -14.85 -0.74
#